data_AF-A0A356P663-F1
#
_entry.id   AF-A0A356P663-F1
#
_cell.length_a   1.000
_cell.length_b   1.000
_cell.length_c   1.000
_cell.angle_alpha   90.00
_cell.angle_beta   90.00
_cell.angle_gamma   90.00
#
_symmetry.space_group_name_H-M   'P 1'
#
loop_
_entity.id
_entity.type
_entity.pdbx_description
1 polymer ?
#
loop_
_entity_poly.entity_id
_entity_poly.type
_entity_poly.pdbx_seq_one_letter_code
_entity_poly.pdbx_strand_id
1 'polypeptide(L)'
;MPDIVRVEEVFADQLHAPKGGTLPRDCDITTQCPTCAQVQTLQEAEVFLDGDDTIYLCKNGCQPIVVVGPPGGSPWPERSYRLGQHVIVNAKDLFFKVSNALGEIVFPASLAALMEADKKIR
;
A
#
# COMPACT_ATOMS: atom_id res chain seq x y z
N MET A 1 14.13 11.66 12.53
CA MET A 1 14.17 10.40 11.78
C MET A 1 12.77 10.23 11.22
N PRO A 2 12.61 9.85 9.94
CA PRO A 2 11.28 9.53 9.44
C PRO A 2 10.73 8.34 10.23
N ASP A 3 9.44 8.40 10.55
CA ASP A 3 8.71 7.32 11.23
C ASP A 3 7.99 6.46 10.16
N ILE A 4 7.77 5.18 10.46
CA ILE A 4 6.97 4.30 9.60
C ILE A 4 5.56 4.85 9.50
N VAL A 5 5.09 5.10 8.27
CA VAL A 5 3.71 5.52 7.97
C VAL A 5 2.98 4.40 7.26
N ARG A 6 2.00 3.82 7.94
CA ARG A 6 1.26 2.66 7.42
C ARG A 6 0.10 3.05 6.51
N VAL A 7 -0.33 2.12 5.65
CA VAL A 7 -1.52 2.27 4.80
C VAL A 7 -2.76 2.54 5.65
N GLU A 8 -2.95 1.79 6.75
CA GLU A 8 -4.07 2.02 7.67
C GLU A 8 -4.09 3.44 8.25
N GLU A 9 -2.93 4.04 8.52
CA GLU A 9 -2.81 5.41 9.02
C GLU A 9 -3.16 6.42 7.93
N VAL A 10 -2.64 6.24 6.71
CA VAL A 10 -2.99 7.09 5.57
C VAL A 10 -4.49 7.04 5.27
N PHE A 11 -5.09 5.85 5.34
CA PHE A 11 -6.54 5.70 5.15
C PHE A 11 -7.31 6.39 6.27
N ALA A 12 -6.94 6.15 7.54
CA ALA A 12 -7.60 6.76 8.70
C ALA A 12 -7.59 8.29 8.65
N ASP A 13 -6.51 8.88 8.15
CA ASP A 13 -6.31 10.32 8.12
C ASP A 13 -6.97 11.01 6.90
N GLN A 14 -7.11 10.30 5.77
CA GLN A 14 -7.51 10.89 4.49
C GLN A 14 -8.87 10.43 3.96
N LEU A 15 -9.41 9.32 4.47
CA LEU A 15 -10.69 8.76 4.04
C LEU A 15 -11.74 8.88 5.15
N HIS A 16 -13.01 8.84 4.75
CA HIS A 16 -14.13 8.78 5.69
C HIS A 16 -14.87 7.46 5.53
N ALA A 17 -15.02 6.73 6.63
CA ALA A 17 -15.93 5.58 6.65
C ALA A 17 -17.38 6.05 6.43
N PRO A 18 -18.23 5.26 5.74
CA PRO A 18 -19.67 5.44 5.76
C PRO A 18 -20.21 5.43 7.20
N LYS A 19 -21.39 6.01 7.43
CA LYS A 19 -21.99 6.11 8.78
C LYS A 19 -22.01 4.76 9.49
N GLY A 20 -21.40 4.70 10.68
CA GLY A 20 -21.30 3.50 11.52
C GLY A 20 -20.25 2.48 11.06
N GLY A 21 -19.51 2.76 9.99
CA GLY A 21 -18.42 1.93 9.51
C GLY A 21 -17.07 2.27 10.14
N THR A 22 -16.11 1.39 9.93
CA THR A 22 -14.70 1.56 10.29
C THR A 22 -13.85 1.35 9.05
N LEU A 23 -12.82 2.19 8.88
CA LEU A 23 -11.81 1.98 7.85
C LEU A 23 -10.99 0.72 8.15
N PRO A 24 -10.43 0.06 7.12
CA PRO A 24 -9.71 -1.19 7.31
C PRO A 24 -8.37 -0.95 7.99
N ARG A 25 -7.94 -1.91 8.80
CA ARG A 25 -6.56 -1.98 9.30
C ARG A 25 -5.70 -2.82 8.38
N ASP A 26 -4.38 -2.81 8.55
CA ASP A 26 -3.44 -3.62 7.77
C ASP A 26 -3.78 -5.14 7.85
N CYS A 27 -4.42 -5.59 8.94
CA CYS A 27 -4.91 -6.96 9.09
C CYS A 27 -6.13 -7.29 8.23
N ASP A 28 -6.87 -6.27 7.80
CA ASP A 28 -8.12 -6.39 7.03
C ASP A 28 -7.90 -6.13 5.53
N ILE A 29 -6.71 -5.65 5.15
CA ILE A 29 -6.32 -5.36 3.77
C ILE A 29 -5.52 -6.54 3.24
N THR A 30 -6.03 -7.17 2.18
CA THR A 30 -5.37 -8.29 1.50
C THR A 30 -4.85 -7.90 0.13
N THR A 31 -3.76 -8.50 -0.29
CA THR A 31 -3.21 -8.36 -1.63
C THR A 31 -2.47 -9.62 -2.06
N GLN A 32 -2.02 -9.66 -3.31
CA GLN A 32 -1.28 -10.77 -3.88
C GLN A 32 0.12 -10.33 -4.31
N CYS A 33 1.14 -11.11 -3.94
CA CYS A 33 2.48 -10.90 -4.46
C CYS A 33 2.54 -11.28 -5.96
N PRO A 34 3.01 -10.39 -6.86
CA PRO A 34 3.12 -10.72 -8.28
C PRO A 34 4.14 -11.82 -8.58
N THR A 35 5.15 -12.01 -7.75
CA THR A 35 6.23 -12.99 -7.98
C THR A 35 5.82 -14.40 -7.59
N CYS A 36 5.33 -14.59 -6.35
CA CYS A 36 5.05 -15.92 -5.80
C CYS A 36 3.56 -16.25 -5.74
N ALA A 37 2.69 -15.35 -6.21
CA ALA A 37 1.23 -15.47 -6.20
C ALA A 37 0.60 -15.65 -4.80
N GLN A 38 1.40 -15.53 -3.74
CA GLN A 38 0.92 -15.63 -2.37
C GLN A 38 -0.06 -14.50 -2.05
N VAL A 39 -1.24 -14.87 -1.58
CA VAL A 39 -2.19 -13.93 -0.99
C VAL A 39 -1.83 -13.72 0.47
N GLN A 40 -1.77 -12.47 0.90
CA GLN A 40 -1.39 -12.09 2.26
C GLN A 40 -2.11 -10.81 2.70
N THR A 41 -2.20 -10.60 4.00
CA THR A 41 -2.59 -9.28 4.54
C THR A 41 -1.39 -8.33 4.53
N LEU A 42 -1.63 -7.02 4.67
CA LEU A 42 -0.54 -6.06 4.88
C LEU A 42 0.14 -6.25 6.24
N GLN A 43 -0.58 -6.75 7.25
CA GLN A 43 0.01 -7.10 8.55
C GLN A 43 1.02 -8.26 8.47
N GLU A 44 0.83 -9.19 7.54
CA GLU A 44 1.77 -10.30 7.31
C GLU A 44 3.05 -9.86 6.58
N ALA A 45 3.07 -8.66 6.01
CA ALA A 45 4.25 -8.13 5.34
C ALA A 45 5.34 -7.76 6.34
N GLU A 46 6.61 -7.90 5.93
CA GLU A 46 7.69 -7.23 6.62
C GLU A 46 7.65 -5.74 6.26
N VAL A 47 7.68 -4.85 7.26
CA VAL A 47 7.55 -3.40 7.07
C VAL A 47 8.81 -2.70 7.55
N PHE A 48 9.43 -1.90 6.68
CA PHE A 48 10.64 -1.16 6.99
C PHE A 48 10.70 0.17 6.24
N LEU A 49 11.64 1.04 6.63
CA LEU A 49 11.90 2.31 5.97
C LEU A 49 13.02 2.18 4.95
N ASP A 50 12.83 2.81 3.78
CA ASP A 50 13.87 3.08 2.80
C ASP A 50 13.84 4.57 2.44
N GLY A 51 14.79 5.34 2.98
CA GLY A 51 14.73 6.81 2.91
C GLY A 51 13.53 7.37 3.66
N ASP A 52 12.66 8.09 2.94
CA ASP A 52 11.39 8.64 3.44
C ASP A 52 10.19 7.73 3.12
N ASP A 53 10.43 6.58 2.48
CA ASP A 53 9.38 5.66 2.07
C ASP A 53 9.22 4.52 3.08
N THR A 54 7.98 4.16 3.37
CA THR A 54 7.60 2.93 4.08
C THR A 54 7.34 1.82 3.08
N ILE A 55 8.06 0.73 3.21
CA ILE A 55 8.03 -0.42 2.30
C ILE A 55 7.34 -1.60 3.00
N TYR A 56 6.33 -2.16 2.33
CA TYR A 56 5.72 -3.44 2.68
C TYR A 56 6.28 -4.53 1.77
N LEU A 57 7.08 -5.44 2.32
CA LEU A 57 7.67 -6.56 1.59
C LEU A 57 6.78 -7.80 1.68
N CYS A 58 6.66 -8.55 0.59
CA CYS A 58 6.00 -9.86 0.61
C CYS A 58 6.53 -10.71 1.77
N LYS A 59 5.66 -11.46 2.47
CA LYS A 59 6.05 -12.29 3.63
C LYS A 59 7.06 -13.40 3.30
N ASN A 60 7.18 -13.72 2.02
CA ASN A 60 8.18 -14.66 1.48
C ASN A 60 9.46 -13.94 0.98
N GLY A 61 9.60 -12.64 1.22
CA GLY A 61 10.76 -11.82 0.84
C GLY A 61 10.92 -11.55 -0.66
N CYS A 62 9.89 -11.78 -1.48
CA CYS A 62 10.05 -11.79 -2.94
C CYS A 62 10.29 -10.41 -3.57
N GLN A 63 9.44 -9.45 -3.22
CA GLN A 63 9.48 -8.07 -3.72
C GLN A 63 8.59 -7.19 -2.82
N PRO A 64 8.75 -5.85 -2.89
CA PRO A 64 7.79 -4.94 -2.28
C PRO A 64 6.40 -5.13 -2.91
N ILE A 65 5.36 -5.09 -2.08
CA ILE A 65 3.97 -5.23 -2.49
C ILE A 65 3.19 -3.92 -2.33
N VAL A 66 3.59 -3.08 -1.38
CA VAL A 66 3.08 -1.71 -1.18
C VAL A 66 4.22 -0.79 -0.78
N VAL A 67 4.19 0.44 -1.25
CA VAL A 67 5.07 1.54 -0.84
C VAL A 67 4.22 2.74 -0.46
N VAL A 68 4.54 3.37 0.66
CA VAL A 68 3.93 4.62 1.13
C VAL A 68 5.03 5.65 1.25
N GLY A 69 4.91 6.76 0.53
CA GLY A 69 5.93 7.81 0.51
C GLY A 69 5.34 9.21 0.42
N PRO A 70 6.17 10.26 0.53
CA PRO A 70 5.71 11.63 0.33
C PRO A 70 5.38 11.90 -1.16
N PRO A 71 4.49 12.87 -1.45
CA PRO A 71 4.32 13.41 -2.79
C PRO A 71 5.60 14.15 -3.17
N GLY A 72 6.51 13.48 -3.87
CA GLY A 72 7.76 14.06 -4.33
C GLY A 72 7.56 15.31 -5.20
N GLY A 73 8.66 16.02 -5.48
CA GLY A 73 8.66 17.22 -6.33
C GLY A 73 8.40 16.95 -7.82
N SER A 74 8.31 15.69 -8.22
CA SER A 74 7.92 15.24 -9.56
C SER A 74 6.80 14.21 -9.44
N PRO A 75 5.92 14.09 -10.45
CA PRO A 75 4.93 13.02 -10.49
C PRO A 75 5.64 11.68 -10.34
N TRP A 76 5.13 10.83 -9.44
CA TRP A 76 5.57 9.45 -9.38
C TRP A 76 5.36 8.83 -10.77
N PRO A 77 6.33 8.07 -11.31
CA PRO A 77 6.39 7.73 -12.73
C PRO A 77 5.17 6.92 -13.24
N GLU A 78 4.36 6.36 -12.35
CA GLU A 78 3.31 5.39 -12.66
C GLU A 78 1.98 5.70 -11.94
N ARG A 79 0.94 4.89 -12.18
CA ARG A 79 -0.34 5.04 -11.46
C ARG A 79 -0.05 4.94 -9.97
N SER A 80 -0.23 6.02 -9.24
CA SER A 80 -0.06 6.10 -7.80
C SER A 80 -1.24 6.87 -7.23
N TYR A 81 -1.57 6.61 -5.98
CA TYR A 81 -2.72 7.21 -5.32
C TYR A 81 -2.24 8.24 -4.32
N ARG A 82 -2.44 9.51 -4.64
CA ARG A 82 -2.20 10.59 -3.70
C ARG A 82 -3.38 10.71 -2.73
N LEU A 83 -3.10 10.53 -1.44
CA LEU A 83 -4.04 10.73 -0.33
C LEU A 83 -3.42 11.76 0.61
N GLY A 84 -3.87 13.01 0.50
CA GLY A 84 -3.32 14.14 1.25
C GLY A 84 -1.84 14.37 0.98
N GLN A 85 -1.04 14.19 2.03
CA GLN A 85 0.43 14.34 2.04
C GLN A 85 1.18 13.02 1.84
N HIS A 86 0.48 11.95 1.42
CA HIS A 86 1.09 10.67 1.14
C HIS A 86 0.72 10.17 -0.25
N VAL A 87 1.57 9.33 -0.80
CA VAL A 87 1.37 8.59 -2.04
C VAL A 87 1.45 7.12 -1.70
N ILE A 88 0.43 6.37 -2.11
CA ILE A 88 0.39 4.91 -1.99
C ILE A 88 0.59 4.30 -3.37
N VAL A 89 1.47 3.31 -3.40
CA VAL A 89 1.81 2.51 -4.56
C VAL A 89 1.65 1.03 -4.21
N ASN A 90 0.95 0.26 -5.04
CA ASN A 90 0.65 -1.16 -4.78
C ASN A 90 0.80 -2.04 -6.03
N ALA A 91 1.48 -3.18 -5.89
CA ALA A 91 1.82 -4.09 -7.00
C ALA A 91 0.60 -4.73 -7.66
N LYS A 92 -0.38 -5.05 -6.82
CA LYS A 92 -1.65 -5.68 -7.14
C LYS A 92 -2.75 -4.97 -6.38
N ASP A 93 -3.98 -5.22 -6.80
CA ASP A 93 -5.18 -4.74 -6.12
C ASP A 93 -5.08 -5.01 -4.60
N LEU A 94 -5.50 -4.03 -3.81
CA LEU A 94 -5.74 -4.22 -2.39
C LEU A 94 -7.24 -4.42 -2.19
N PHE A 95 -7.60 -5.47 -1.47
CA PHE A 95 -8.98 -5.85 -1.19
C PHE A 95 -9.25 -5.69 0.30
N PHE A 96 -10.29 -4.94 0.64
CA PHE A 96 -10.71 -4.76 2.02
C PHE A 96 -12.21 -4.55 2.13
N LYS A 97 -12.76 -4.82 3.32
CA LYS A 97 -14.16 -4.54 3.63
C LYS A 97 -14.21 -3.39 4.62
N VAL A 98 -15.07 -2.43 4.34
CA VAL A 98 -15.44 -1.40 5.32
C VAL A 98 -16.65 -1.91 6.09
N SER A 99 -16.62 -1.81 7.42
CA SER A 99 -17.76 -2.21 8.24
C SER A 99 -19.02 -1.46 7.76
N ASN A 100 -20.14 -2.17 7.60
CA ASN A 100 -21.41 -1.67 7.05
C ASN A 100 -21.40 -1.27 5.55
N ALA A 101 -20.34 -1.53 4.78
CA ALA A 101 -20.39 -1.43 3.33
C ALA A 101 -20.99 -2.70 2.71
N LEU A 102 -21.82 -2.54 1.68
CA LEU A 102 -22.33 -3.65 0.87
C LEU A 102 -21.27 -4.08 -0.14
N GLY A 103 -20.27 -4.85 0.30
CA GLY A 103 -19.30 -5.50 -0.57
C GLY A 103 -17.84 -5.29 -0.19
N GLU A 104 -16.97 -5.98 -0.92
CA GLU A 104 -15.53 -5.77 -0.89
C GLU A 104 -15.16 -4.54 -1.72
N ILE A 105 -14.33 -3.67 -1.15
CA ILE A 105 -13.77 -2.51 -1.81
C ILE A 105 -12.43 -2.92 -2.41
N VAL A 106 -12.22 -2.50 -3.65
CA VAL A 106 -10.97 -2.70 -4.37
C VAL A 106 -10.25 -1.37 -4.47
N PHE A 107 -9.02 -1.33 -3.97
CA PHE A 107 -8.06 -0.28 -4.26
C PHE A 107 -7.17 -0.77 -5.40
N PRO A 108 -7.39 -0.32 -6.65
CA PRO A 108 -6.82 -0.98 -7.82
C PRO A 108 -5.30 -0.91 -7.84
N ALA A 109 -4.65 -1.86 -8.50
CA ALA A 109 -3.22 -1.91 -8.69
C ALA A 109 -2.69 -0.60 -9.28
N SER A 110 -1.55 -0.19 -8.75
CA SER A 110 -0.70 0.87 -9.29
C SER A 110 0.01 0.31 -10.52
N LEU A 111 -0.68 0.22 -11.67
CA LEU A 111 -0.14 -0.36 -12.90
C LEU A 111 1.27 0.20 -13.21
N ALA A 112 2.25 -0.71 -13.19
CA ALA A 112 3.69 -0.59 -13.44
C ALA A 112 4.61 -0.18 -12.26
N ALA A 113 4.05 0.24 -11.12
CA ALA A 113 4.75 0.91 -10.02
C ALA A 113 5.87 0.18 -9.25
N LEU A 114 6.15 -1.09 -9.55
CA LEU A 114 7.15 -1.90 -8.84
C LEU A 114 8.17 -2.57 -9.75
N MET A 115 8.13 -2.31 -11.07
CA MET A 115 9.09 -2.90 -12.02
C MET A 115 10.42 -2.12 -12.12
N GLU A 116 10.54 -0.95 -11.50
CA GLU A 116 11.76 -0.12 -11.51
C GLU A 116 12.65 -0.26 -10.25
N ALA A 117 12.20 -0.93 -9.18
CA ALA A 117 13.01 -1.18 -7.99
C ALA A 117 14.26 -2.06 -8.27
N ASP A 118 14.28 -2.76 -9.42
CA ASP A 118 15.42 -3.55 -9.90
C ASP A 118 16.53 -2.73 -10.61
N LYS A 119 16.39 -1.40 -10.77
CA LYS A 119 17.28 -0.61 -11.65
C LYS A 119 18.33 0.27 -10.97
N LYS A 120 18.44 0.30 -9.64
CA LYS A 120 19.50 1.06 -8.95
C LYS A 120 20.25 0.24 -7.90
N ILE A 121 20.83 -0.87 -8.35
CA ILE A 121 22.06 -1.40 -7.74
C ILE A 121 23.10 -1.49 -8.86
N ARG A 122 23.80 -0.38 -9.11
CA ARG A 122 25.06 -0.34 -9.84
C ARG A 122 25.94 0.75 -9.27
#